data_AF-A0A820QZI6-F1
#
_entry.id   AF-A0A820QZI6-F1
#
_cell.length_a   1.000
_cell.length_b   1.000
_cell.length_c   1.000
_cell.angle_alpha   90.00
_cell.angle_beta   90.00
_cell.angle_gamma   90.00
#
_symmetry.space_group_name_H-M   'P 1'
#
loop_
_entity.id
_entity.type
_entity.pdbx_description
1 polymer ?
#
loop_
_entity_poly.entity_id
_entity_poly.type
_entity_poly.pdbx_seq_one_letter_code
_entity_poly.pdbx_strand_id
1 'polypeptide(L)'
;VTIVCEKTRYSADIEFKLKPFIGGQELTNHIEGKIRLEKDVIYTFSGHWDDEITMVEKATNTKSVFWKVSQSVVNSRLKRYVVPIEQQQDNESEK
;
A
#
# COMPACT_ATOMS: atom_id res chain seq x y z
N VAL A 1 0.03 -9.13 -4.37
CA VAL A 1 -1.24 -8.91 -3.62
C VAL A 1 -2.28 -8.49 -4.63
N THR A 2 -3.50 -9.02 -4.54
CA THR A 2 -4.61 -8.64 -5.42
C THR A 2 -5.81 -8.25 -4.58
N ILE A 3 -6.44 -7.13 -4.93
CA ILE A 3 -7.65 -6.60 -4.29
C ILE A 3 -8.74 -6.58 -5.36
N VAL A 4 -9.89 -7.20 -5.10
CA VAL A 4 -11.01 -7.27 -6.05
C VAL A 4 -12.27 -6.75 -5.38
N CYS A 5 -13.01 -5.88 -6.07
CA CYS A 5 -14.34 -5.47 -5.68
C CYS A 5 -15.35 -5.96 -6.72
N GLU A 6 -16.01 -7.09 -6.45
CA GLU A 6 -16.97 -7.68 -7.39
C GLU A 6 -18.15 -6.75 -7.69
N LYS A 7 -18.63 -6.03 -6.68
CA LYS A 7 -19.76 -5.10 -6.78
C LYS A 7 -19.52 -3.98 -7.79
N THR A 8 -18.31 -3.40 -7.80
CA THR A 8 -17.96 -2.26 -8.65
C THR A 8 -17.11 -2.67 -9.85
N ARG A 9 -16.70 -3.94 -9.92
CA ARG A 9 -15.85 -4.53 -10.96
C ARG A 9 -14.44 -3.96 -11.04
N TYR A 10 -14.01 -3.21 -10.02
CA TYR A 10 -12.63 -2.76 -9.91
C TYR A 10 -11.73 -3.87 -9.36
N SER A 11 -10.49 -3.89 -9.83
CA SER A 11 -9.44 -4.73 -9.25
C SER A 11 -8.10 -3.99 -9.21
N ALA A 12 -7.23 -4.40 -8.30
CA ALA A 12 -5.87 -3.90 -8.22
C ALA A 12 -4.91 -5.07 -8.04
N ASP A 13 -3.88 -5.12 -8.88
CA ASP A 13 -2.75 -6.02 -8.74
C ASP A 13 -1.54 -5.23 -8.26
N ILE A 14 -0.92 -5.70 -7.16
CA ILE A 14 0.21 -5.06 -6.49
C ILE A 14 1.37 -6.05 -6.41
N GLU A 15 2.47 -5.72 -7.06
CA GLU A 15 3.73 -6.44 -6.98
C GLU A 15 4.64 -5.77 -5.96
N PHE A 16 5.08 -6.53 -4.96
CA PHE A 16 6.12 -6.10 -4.02
C PHE A 16 7.46 -6.54 -4.58
N LYS A 17 8.29 -5.59 -4.98
CA LYS A 17 9.60 -5.90 -5.55
C LYS A 17 10.53 -6.38 -4.45
N LEU A 18 11.26 -7.45 -4.76
CA LEU A 18 12.40 -7.87 -3.96
C LEU A 18 13.55 -6.88 -4.14
N LYS A 19 14.43 -6.80 -3.14
CA LYS A 19 15.68 -6.06 -3.27
C LYS A 19 16.46 -6.62 -4.48
N PRO A 20 16.84 -5.78 -5.46
CA PRO A 20 17.58 -6.25 -6.62
C PRO A 20 19.03 -6.61 -6.25
N PHE A 21 19.62 -7.51 -7.05
CA PHE A 21 21.03 -7.91 -6.89
C PHE A 21 22.02 -6.81 -7.29
N ILE A 22 21.63 -5.94 -8.22
CA ILE A 22 22.41 -4.80 -8.69
C ILE A 22 21.58 -3.54 -8.43
N GLY A 23 22.11 -2.64 -7.62
CA GLY A 23 21.40 -1.49 -7.05
C GLY A 23 21.54 -1.44 -5.53
N GLY A 24 21.25 -0.29 -4.91
CA GLY A 24 21.38 -0.09 -3.48
C GLY A 24 20.09 -0.29 -2.69
N GLN A 25 20.11 0.14 -1.43
CA GLN A 25 18.97 0.02 -0.51
C GLN A 25 17.77 0.89 -0.94
N GLU A 26 18.00 1.90 -1.77
CA GLU A 26 16.98 2.77 -2.35
C GLU A 26 15.95 2.01 -3.19
N LEU A 27 16.20 0.75 -3.55
CA LEU A 27 15.27 -0.09 -4.30
C LEU A 27 14.52 -1.09 -3.40
N THR A 28 14.70 -1.02 -2.08
CA THR A 28 13.89 -1.77 -1.11
C THR A 28 12.51 -1.14 -0.95
N ASN A 29 11.54 -1.93 -0.48
CA ASN A 29 10.16 -1.47 -0.24
C ASN A 29 9.44 -0.89 -1.48
N HIS A 30 9.96 -1.18 -2.67
CA HIS A 30 9.35 -0.72 -3.91
C HIS A 30 8.16 -1.60 -4.27
N ILE A 31 7.08 -0.97 -4.76
CA ILE A 31 5.93 -1.65 -5.33
C ILE A 31 5.64 -1.12 -6.73
N GLU A 32 5.06 -1.98 -7.54
CA GLU A 32 4.44 -1.61 -8.81
C GLU A 32 3.03 -2.19 -8.84
N GLY A 33 2.12 -1.54 -9.53
CA GLY A 33 0.78 -2.09 -9.66
C GLY A 33 -0.10 -1.41 -10.67
N LYS A 34 -1.28 -2.02 -10.84
CA LYS A 34 -2.28 -1.63 -11.83
C LYS A 34 -3.64 -1.63 -11.17
N ILE A 35 -4.44 -0.59 -11.43
CA ILE A 35 -5.86 -0.57 -11.10
C ILE A 35 -6.63 -0.78 -12.40
N ARG A 36 -7.60 -1.68 -12.36
CA ARG A 36 -8.42 -2.05 -13.51
C ARG A 36 -9.88 -1.80 -13.22
N LEU A 37 -10.62 -1.46 -14.27
CA LEU A 37 -12.07 -1.64 -14.34
C LEU A 37 -12.31 -2.82 -15.28
N GLU A 38 -12.86 -3.90 -14.73
CA GLU A 38 -12.93 -5.19 -15.41
C GLU A 38 -11.56 -5.70 -15.88
N LYS A 39 -11.26 -5.60 -17.18
CA LYS A 39 -10.00 -6.04 -17.79
C LYS A 39 -9.06 -4.87 -18.10
N ASP A 40 -9.61 -3.66 -18.21
CA ASP A 40 -8.90 -2.49 -18.70
C ASP A 40 -8.10 -1.83 -17.59
N VAL A 41 -6.81 -1.59 -17.85
CA VAL A 41 -5.95 -0.84 -16.92
C VAL A 41 -6.26 0.64 -17.05
N ILE A 42 -6.78 1.22 -15.98
CA ILE A 42 -7.14 2.64 -15.91
C ILE A 42 -6.08 3.48 -15.18
N TYR A 43 -5.35 2.86 -14.24
CA TYR A 43 -4.20 3.48 -13.57
C TYR A 43 -3.04 2.49 -13.44
N THR A 44 -1.82 3.03 -13.46
CA THR A 44 -0.61 2.32 -13.02
C THR A 44 0.03 3.11 -11.90
N PHE A 45 0.58 2.44 -10.89
CA PHE A 45 1.28 3.11 -9.80
C PHE A 45 2.61 2.43 -9.50
N SER A 46 3.56 3.21 -8.98
CA SER A 46 4.89 2.74 -8.59
C SER A 46 5.52 3.70 -7.59
N GLY A 47 6.33 3.14 -6.69
CA GLY A 47 7.06 3.88 -5.68
C GLY A 47 7.32 3.02 -4.44
N HIS A 48 7.59 3.66 -3.32
CA HIS A 48 7.96 3.02 -2.06
C HIS A 48 6.78 3.05 -1.10
N TRP A 49 6.36 1.88 -0.59
CA TRP A 49 5.17 1.80 0.27
C TRP A 49 5.36 2.48 1.63
N ASP A 50 6.61 2.71 2.03
CA ASP A 50 7.05 3.37 3.25
C ASP A 50 7.48 4.84 3.06
N ASP A 51 7.44 5.37 1.83
CA ASP A 51 7.76 6.78 1.55
C ASP A 51 6.73 7.42 0.60
N GLU A 52 6.87 7.26 -0.72
CA GLU A 52 5.97 7.87 -1.70
C GLU A 52 5.63 6.91 -2.85
N ILE A 53 4.36 6.87 -3.23
CA ILE A 53 3.85 6.17 -4.42
C ILE A 53 3.23 7.20 -5.36
N THR A 54 3.63 7.15 -6.62
CA THR A 54 3.03 7.96 -7.69
C THR A 54 2.12 7.09 -8.55
N MET A 55 1.08 7.71 -9.12
CA MET A 55 0.12 7.05 -10.00
C MET A 55 0.00 7.81 -11.31
N VAL A 56 -0.22 7.06 -12.39
CA VAL A 56 -0.44 7.57 -13.74
C VAL A 56 -1.80 7.11 -14.23
N GLU A 57 -2.63 8.06 -14.63
CA GLU A 57 -3.90 7.80 -15.29
C GLU A 57 -3.69 7.46 -16.76
N LYS A 58 -4.20 6.32 -17.22
CA LYS A 58 -3.93 5.86 -18.59
C LYS A 58 -4.59 6.72 -19.68
N ALA A 59 -5.78 7.26 -19.42
CA ALA A 59 -6.53 8.04 -20.40
C ALA A 59 -5.87 9.39 -20.70
N THR A 60 -5.33 10.06 -19.67
CA THR A 60 -4.77 11.41 -19.78
C THR A 60 -3.24 11.44 -19.73
N ASN A 61 -2.61 10.32 -19.35
CA ASN A 61 -1.20 10.22 -19.02
C ASN A 61 -0.75 11.17 -17.90
N THR A 62 -1.69 11.62 -17.06
CA THR A 62 -1.41 12.51 -15.93
C THR A 62 -0.78 11.75 -14.79
N LYS A 63 0.33 12.26 -14.27
CA LYS A 63 1.01 11.72 -13.08
C LYS A 63 0.64 12.53 -11.84
N SER A 64 0.34 11.84 -10.74
CA SER A 64 0.04 12.46 -9.45
C SER A 64 0.64 11.66 -8.29
N VAL A 65 0.74 12.30 -7.12
CA VAL A 65 1.08 11.61 -5.87
C VAL A 65 -0.15 10.84 -5.41
N PHE A 66 -0.02 9.53 -5.28
CA PHE A 66 -1.09 8.64 -4.82
C PHE A 66 -1.03 8.43 -3.31
N TRP A 67 0.19 8.25 -2.79
CA TRP A 67 0.44 8.06 -1.37
C TRP A 67 1.76 8.72 -1.00
N LYS A 68 1.80 9.33 0.19
CA LYS A 68 3.03 9.86 0.79
C LYS A 68 2.98 9.73 2.30
N VAL A 69 4.03 9.17 2.89
CA VAL A 69 4.22 9.04 4.34
C VAL A 69 4.66 10.40 4.88
N SER A 70 3.71 11.32 5.04
CA SER A 70 3.94 12.61 5.68
C SER A 70 3.88 12.50 7.21
N GLN A 71 4.44 13.49 7.91
CA GLN A 71 4.28 13.59 9.36
C GLN A 71 2.82 13.66 9.79
N SER A 72 1.95 14.32 9.00
CA SER A 72 0.51 14.38 9.29
C SER A 72 -0.16 13.02 9.18
N VAL A 73 0.21 12.19 8.19
CA VAL A 73 -0.26 10.80 8.04
C VAL A 73 0.22 9.93 9.19
N VAL A 74 1.47 10.10 9.64
CA VAL A 74 1.98 9.37 10.81
C VAL A 74 1.21 9.76 12.07
N ASN A 75 0.95 11.05 12.26
CA ASN A 75 0.23 11.57 13.42
C ASN A 75 -1.27 11.23 13.42
N SER A 76 -1.86 10.94 12.26
CA SER A 76 -3.28 10.55 12.15
C SER A 76 -3.56 9.07 12.42
N ARG A 77 -2.51 8.26 12.64
CA ARG A 77 -2.66 6.84 12.96
C ARG A 77 -3.47 6.67 14.25
N LEU A 78 -4.53 5.87 14.18
CA LEU A 78 -5.34 5.54 15.34
C LEU A 78 -4.48 4.84 16.40
N LYS A 79 -4.55 5.34 17.64
CA LYS A 79 -3.88 4.69 18.76
C LYS A 79 -4.65 3.42 19.12
N ARG A 80 -3.95 2.28 19.09
CA ARG A 80 -4.50 1.01 19.57
C ARG A 80 -4.82 1.13 21.06
N TYR A 81 -6.05 0.84 21.46
CA TYR A 81 -6.34 0.55 22.86
C TYR A 81 -5.96 -0.91 23.11
N VAL A 82 -5.15 -1.15 24.14
CA VAL A 82 -4.72 -2.49 24.56
C VAL A 82 -5.27 -2.73 25.96
N VAL A 83 -5.85 -3.91 26.17
CA VAL A 83 -6.33 -4.33 27.49
C VAL A 83 -5.11 -4.41 28.43
N PRO A 84 -5.16 -3.83 29.64
CA PRO A 84 -4.06 -3.95 30.60
C PRO A 84 -3.70 -5.42 30.88
N ILE A 85 -2.41 -5.75 30.97
CA ILE A 85 -1.89 -7.14 31.06
C ILE A 85 -2.58 -7.92 32.20
N GLU A 86 -2.80 -7.28 33.34
CA GLU A 86 -3.45 -7.88 34.51
C GLU A 86 -4.92 -8.26 34.29
N GLN A 87 -5.56 -7.71 33.25
CA GLN A 87 -6.94 -8.01 32.85
C GLN A 87 -7.03 -8.95 31.64
N GLN A 88 -5.89 -9.32 31.05
CA GLN A 88 -5.86 -10.20 29.88
C GLN A 88 -6.08 -11.68 30.27
N GLN A 89 -6.80 -12.40 29.41
CA GLN A 89 -6.94 -13.84 29.48
C GLN A 89 -5.65 -14.55 29.08
N ASP A 90 -5.46 -15.80 29.51
CA ASP A 90 -4.23 -16.58 29.28
C ASP A 90 -3.95 -16.90 27.79
N ASN A 91 -4.92 -16.67 26.92
CA ASN A 91 -4.81 -16.87 25.47
C ASN A 91 -4.76 -15.56 24.67
N GLU A 92 -4.68 -14.40 25.33
CA GLU A 92 -4.42 -13.13 24.67
C GLU A 92 -2.93 -13.01 24.35
N SER A 93 -2.58 -12.71 23.09
CA SER A 93 -1.22 -12.80 22.57
C SER A 93 -0.14 -11.96 23.27
N GLU A 94 -0.55 -10.95 24.06
CA GLU A 94 0.39 -10.07 24.77
C GLU A 94 0.71 -10.60 26.19
N LYS A 95 -0.02 -11.61 26.68
CA LYS A 95 0.24 -12.29 27.96
C LYS A 95 1.14 -13.50 27.76
#